data_AF-A0A348W8M0-F1
#
_entry.id   AF-A0A348W8M0-F1
#
_cell.length_a   1.000
_cell.length_b   1.000
_cell.length_c   1.000
_cell.angle_alpha   90.00
_cell.angle_beta   90.00
_cell.angle_gamma   90.00
#
_symmetry.space_group_name_H-M   'P 1'
#
loop_
_entity.id
_entity.type
_entity.pdbx_description
1 polymer ?
#
loop_
_entity_poly.entity_id
_entity_poly.type
_entity_poly.pdbx_seq_one_letter_code
_entity_poly.pdbx_strand_id
1 'polypeptide(L)'
;RDGERVTINPLVTCGTCPACLAGRENLCATRQIISMPPREGAFAQYVTMPARNLVTVPDATPLTKAALAEPLAVSWHGVRLGLAALPADCTLRALVIGGGAIGLAAVLALRA
;
A
#
# COMPACT_ATOMS: atom_id res chain seq x y z
N ARG A 1 -15.61 0.91 -13.45
CA ARG A 1 -16.31 1.07 -14.75
C ARG A 1 -15.26 1.09 -15.86
N ASP A 2 -15.60 0.77 -17.10
CA ASP A 2 -14.64 0.83 -18.19
C ASP A 2 -14.10 2.27 -18.36
N GLY A 3 -12.79 2.40 -18.57
CA GLY A 3 -12.10 3.69 -18.64
C GLY A 3 -11.84 4.38 -17.29
N GLU A 4 -12.27 3.79 -16.18
CA GLU A 4 -12.00 4.35 -14.84
C GLU A 4 -10.50 4.30 -14.52
N ARG A 5 -9.99 5.42 -14.02
CA ARG A 5 -8.58 5.56 -13.63
C ARG A 5 -8.37 4.90 -12.29
N VAL A 6 -7.46 3.94 -12.23
CA VAL A 6 -7.18 3.17 -11.02
C VAL A 6 -5.68 3.01 -10.81
N THR A 7 -5.30 2.85 -9.54
CA THR A 7 -4.04 2.25 -9.12
C THR A 7 -4.34 0.88 -8.51
N ILE A 8 -3.30 0.08 -8.27
CA ILE A 8 -3.45 -1.32 -7.86
C ILE A 8 -2.87 -1.50 -6.47
N ASN A 9 -3.70 -2.01 -5.53
CA ASN A 9 -3.17 -2.68 -4.36
C ASN A 9 -2.56 -4.02 -4.84
N PRO A 10 -1.24 -4.25 -4.70
CA PRO A 10 -0.57 -5.41 -5.28
C PRO A 10 -0.93 -6.73 -4.57
N LEU A 11 -1.55 -6.67 -3.39
CA LEU A 11 -1.77 -7.79 -2.50
C LEU A 11 -3.07 -8.54 -2.82
N VAL A 12 -2.97 -9.70 -3.46
CA VAL A 12 -4.12 -10.58 -3.70
C VAL A 12 -4.24 -11.57 -2.54
N THR A 13 -5.34 -11.50 -1.81
CA THR A 13 -5.59 -12.33 -0.61
C THR A 13 -6.81 -13.21 -0.78
N CYS A 14 -6.98 -14.21 0.10
CA CYS A 14 -8.11 -15.13 0.04
C CYS A 14 -9.45 -14.49 0.44
N GLY A 15 -9.44 -13.40 1.21
CA GLY A 15 -10.65 -12.70 1.66
C GLY A 15 -11.46 -13.40 2.76
N THR A 16 -11.10 -14.63 3.16
CA THR A 16 -11.92 -15.46 4.06
C THR A 16 -11.19 -15.97 5.30
N CYS A 17 -9.86 -15.87 5.37
CA CYS A 17 -9.12 -16.31 6.55
C CYS A 17 -9.25 -15.30 7.71
N PRO A 18 -8.94 -15.69 8.97
CA PRO A 18 -9.07 -14.81 10.12
C PRO A 18 -8.33 -13.47 9.97
N ALA A 19 -7.15 -13.48 9.34
CA ALA A 19 -6.39 -12.25 9.06
C ALA A 19 -7.12 -11.33 8.07
N CYS A 20 -7.71 -11.88 7.00
CA CYS A 20 -8.49 -11.09 6.04
C CYS A 20 -9.75 -10.50 6.70
N LEU A 21 -10.48 -11.32 7.46
CA LEU A 21 -11.69 -10.88 8.15
C LEU A 21 -11.42 -9.83 9.24
N ALA A 22 -10.22 -9.84 9.83
CA ALA A 22 -9.76 -8.84 10.79
C ALA A 22 -9.14 -7.58 10.15
N GLY A 23 -9.19 -7.43 8.82
CA GLY A 23 -8.57 -6.29 8.11
C GLY A 23 -7.04 -6.28 8.14
N ARG A 24 -6.41 -7.43 8.41
CA ARG A 24 -4.95 -7.64 8.43
C ARG A 24 -4.52 -8.49 7.24
N GLU A 25 -5.00 -8.13 6.06
CA GLU A 25 -4.87 -8.95 4.84
C GLU A 25 -3.40 -9.18 4.44
N ASN A 26 -2.50 -8.26 4.81
CA ASN A 26 -1.05 -8.41 4.69
C ASN A 26 -0.47 -9.64 5.42
N LEU A 27 -1.21 -10.20 6.38
CA LEU A 27 -0.85 -11.43 7.11
C LEU A 27 -1.56 -12.68 6.59
N CYS A 28 -2.31 -12.57 5.49
CA CYS A 28 -2.91 -13.74 4.85
C CYS A 28 -1.81 -14.74 4.45
N ALA A 29 -1.98 -16.00 4.84
CA ALA A 29 -1.00 -17.08 4.62
C ALA A 29 -0.89 -17.48 3.14
N THR A 30 -1.98 -17.33 2.37
CA THR A 30 -2.04 -17.63 0.94
C THR A 30 -1.99 -16.38 0.07
N ARG A 31 -1.53 -15.25 0.63
CA ARG A 31 -1.40 -14.01 -0.13
C ARG A 31 -0.43 -14.18 -1.29
N GLN A 32 -0.77 -13.53 -2.39
CA GLN A 32 0.10 -13.38 -3.55
C GLN A 32 0.35 -11.89 -3.76
N ILE A 33 1.50 -11.57 -4.35
CA ILE A 33 1.88 -10.20 -4.66
C ILE A 33 2.19 -10.17 -6.15
N ILE A 34 1.70 -9.14 -6.84
CA ILE A 34 2.11 -8.87 -8.22
C ILE A 34 3.64 -8.78 -8.33
N SER A 35 4.22 -9.19 -9.46
CA SER A 35 5.68 -9.27 -9.65
C SER A 35 6.39 -10.33 -8.79
N MET A 36 5.66 -11.23 -8.12
CA MET A 36 6.21 -12.38 -7.40
C MET A 36 5.47 -13.66 -7.84
N PRO A 37 6.19 -14.79 -8.05
CA PRO A 37 5.54 -16.05 -8.39
C PRO A 37 4.40 -16.40 -7.41
N PRO A 38 3.23 -16.82 -7.91
CA PRO A 38 2.95 -17.16 -9.31
C PRO A 38 2.41 -16.01 -10.17
N ARG A 39 2.30 -14.77 -9.65
CA ARG A 39 1.69 -13.64 -10.40
C ARG A 39 2.73 -12.87 -11.22
N GLU A 40 2.39 -12.53 -12.45
CA GLU A 40 3.22 -11.67 -13.30
C GLU A 40 3.29 -10.24 -12.75
N GLY A 41 4.24 -9.46 -13.27
CA GLY A 41 4.40 -8.04 -12.95
C GLY A 41 3.54 -7.11 -13.81
N ALA A 42 3.57 -5.81 -13.49
CA ALA A 42 2.83 -4.77 -14.20
C ALA A 42 3.66 -3.98 -15.24
N PHE A 43 4.91 -4.36 -15.51
CA PHE A 43 5.70 -3.80 -16.62
C PHE A 43 5.26 -4.40 -17.96
N ALA A 44 4.00 -4.18 -18.28
CA ALA A 44 3.30 -4.67 -19.46
C ALA A 44 2.21 -3.66 -19.86
N GLN A 45 1.70 -3.76 -21.08
CA GLN A 45 0.59 -2.89 -21.54
C GLN A 45 -0.73 -3.21 -20.82
N TYR A 46 -0.90 -4.45 -20.35
CA TYR A 46 -2.10 -4.94 -19.69
C TYR A 46 -1.74 -5.86 -18.53
N VAL A 47 -2.56 -5.84 -17.49
CA VAL A 47 -2.45 -6.74 -16.33
C VAL A 47 -3.85 -7.12 -15.84
N THR A 48 -4.03 -8.39 -15.46
CA THR A 48 -5.29 -8.89 -14.89
C THR A 48 -5.23 -8.87 -13.37
N MET A 49 -6.16 -8.15 -12.74
CA MET A 49 -6.27 -8.04 -11.29
C MET A 49 -7.70 -8.25 -10.80
N PRO A 50 -7.90 -8.79 -9.58
CA PRO A 50 -9.23 -8.82 -8.97
C PRO A 50 -9.78 -7.40 -8.78
N ALA A 51 -11.08 -7.21 -8.99
CA ALA A 51 -11.71 -5.88 -8.86
C ALA A 51 -11.48 -5.22 -7.49
N ARG A 52 -11.44 -6.00 -6.41
CA ARG A 52 -11.15 -5.52 -5.04
C ARG A 52 -9.76 -4.90 -4.85
N ASN A 53 -8.83 -5.20 -5.76
CA ASN A 53 -7.48 -4.66 -5.72
C ASN A 53 -7.36 -3.31 -6.45
N LEU A 54 -8.42 -2.88 -7.15
CA LEU A 54 -8.43 -1.62 -7.88
C LEU A 54 -8.83 -0.50 -6.93
N VAL A 55 -8.01 0.54 -6.88
CA VAL A 55 -8.26 1.75 -6.09
C VAL A 55 -8.45 2.92 -7.04
N THR A 56 -9.64 3.52 -7.03
CA THR A 56 -9.96 4.65 -7.91
C THR A 56 -9.01 5.83 -7.66
N VAL A 57 -8.49 6.39 -8.76
CA VAL A 57 -7.63 7.57 -8.75
C VAL A 57 -8.48 8.77 -9.16
N PRO A 58 -8.59 9.81 -8.30
CA PRO A 58 -9.33 11.03 -8.64
C PRO A 58 -8.79 11.69 -9.91
N ASP A 59 -9.66 12.36 -10.66
CA ASP A 59 -9.28 12.95 -11.96
C ASP A 59 -8.16 13.99 -11.84
N ALA A 60 -8.15 14.75 -10.74
CA ALA A 60 -7.14 15.75 -10.45
C ALA A 60 -5.75 15.16 -10.15
N THR A 61 -5.63 13.86 -9.86
CA THR A 61 -4.36 13.22 -9.47
C THR A 61 -3.71 12.55 -10.68
N PRO A 62 -2.54 13.01 -11.19
CA PRO A 62 -1.86 12.36 -12.31
C PRO A 62 -1.54 10.88 -12.04
N LEU A 63 -1.73 10.00 -13.04
CA LEU A 63 -1.44 8.56 -12.88
C LEU A 63 0.03 8.28 -12.53
N THR A 64 0.96 9.11 -13.00
CA THR A 64 2.39 9.03 -12.64
C THR A 64 2.62 9.22 -11.14
N LYS A 65 1.82 10.06 -10.47
CA LYS A 65 1.85 10.20 -9.00
C LYS A 65 1.12 9.03 -8.33
N ALA A 66 0.00 8.58 -8.89
CA ALA A 66 -0.75 7.44 -8.37
C ALA A 66 0.05 6.12 -8.41
N ALA A 67 1.04 6.00 -9.30
CA ALA A 67 1.98 4.90 -9.33
C ALA A 67 2.85 4.80 -8.06
N LEU A 68 3.01 5.89 -7.31
CA LEU A 68 3.72 5.92 -6.02
C LEU A 68 2.86 5.47 -4.83
N ALA A 69 1.59 5.11 -5.08
CA ALA A 69 0.67 4.71 -4.01
C ALA A 69 1.17 3.51 -3.20
N GLU A 70 1.76 2.52 -3.87
CA GLU A 70 2.27 1.30 -3.21
C GLU A 70 3.43 1.59 -2.24
N PRO A 71 4.55 2.22 -2.65
CA PRO A 71 5.65 2.49 -1.72
C PRO A 71 5.27 3.49 -0.61
N LEU A 72 4.33 4.40 -0.90
CA LEU A 72 3.77 5.29 0.11
C LEU A 72 2.92 4.51 1.13
N ALA A 73 2.10 3.55 0.67
CA ALA A 73 1.28 2.72 1.55
C ALA A 73 2.12 1.87 2.50
N VAL A 74 3.27 1.35 2.04
CA VAL A 74 4.24 0.63 2.90
C VAL A 74 4.71 1.52 4.04
N SER A 75 5.15 2.74 3.72
CA SER A 75 5.68 3.68 4.72
C SER A 75 4.59 4.17 5.66
N TRP A 76 3.40 4.48 5.12
CA TRP A 76 2.21 4.85 5.88
C TRP A 76 1.79 3.77 6.88
N HIS A 77 1.80 2.50 6.46
CA HIS A 77 1.48 1.38 7.34
C HIS A 77 2.46 1.30 8.52
N GLY A 78 3.77 1.41 8.26
CA GLY A 78 4.79 1.39 9.31
C GLY A 78 4.65 2.54 10.32
N VAL A 79 4.43 3.76 9.82
CA VAL A 79 4.20 4.93 10.68
C VAL A 79 2.96 4.75 11.54
N ARG A 80 1.83 4.30 10.97
CA ARG A 80 0.59 4.06 11.72
C ARG A 80 0.75 3.02 12.82
N LEU A 81 1.47 1.93 12.55
CA LEU A 81 1.76 0.92 13.58
C LEU A 81 2.62 1.49 14.71
N GLY A 82 3.65 2.27 14.38
CA GLY A 82 4.49 2.94 15.36
C GLY A 82 3.70 3.90 16.24
N LEU A 83 2.89 4.78 15.64
CA LEU A 83 2.04 5.72 16.36
C LEU A 83 1.04 5.02 17.28
N ALA A 84 0.41 3.93 16.82
CA ALA A 84 -0.55 3.17 17.62
C ALA A 84 0.08 2.46 18.83
N ALA A 85 1.40 2.22 18.82
CA ALA A 85 2.13 1.61 19.92
C ALA A 85 2.63 2.62 20.96
N LEU A 86 2.56 3.93 20.67
CA LEU A 86 3.02 4.98 21.58
C LEU A 86 1.95 5.34 22.63
N PRO A 87 2.36 5.76 23.84
CA PRO A 87 1.45 6.39 24.80
C PRO A 87 0.83 7.67 24.23
N ALA A 88 -0.42 7.95 24.60
CA ALA A 88 -1.19 9.09 24.08
C ALA A 88 -0.59 10.46 24.44
N ASP A 89 0.20 10.54 25.50
CA ASP A 89 0.84 11.74 26.05
C ASP A 89 2.32 11.89 25.66
N CYS A 90 2.82 11.04 24.76
CA CYS A 90 4.20 11.07 24.32
C CYS A 90 4.47 12.28 23.39
N THR A 91 5.60 12.97 23.61
CA THR A 91 6.10 13.95 22.64
C THR A 91 6.62 13.23 21.40
N LEU A 92 5.96 13.43 20.25
CA LEU A 92 6.35 12.77 19.00
C LEU A 92 7.68 13.30 18.48
N ARG A 93 8.69 12.44 18.46
CA ARG A 93 9.98 12.66 17.79
C ARG A 93 10.33 11.40 17.00
N ALA A 94 10.54 11.55 15.70
CA ALA A 94 10.87 10.44 14.81
C ALA A 94 12.28 10.61 14.21
N LEU A 95 12.99 9.50 14.04
CA LEU A 95 14.23 9.42 13.28
C LEU A 95 13.97 8.54 12.05
N VAL A 96 14.26 9.07 10.87
CA VAL A 96 14.21 8.31 9.61
C VAL A 96 15.65 7.99 9.20
N ILE A 97 15.99 6.70 9.15
CA ILE A 97 17.31 6.22 8.74
C ILE A 97 17.25 5.82 7.27
N GLY A 98 17.95 6.59 6.42
CA GLY A 98 18.01 6.39 4.97
C GLY A 98 17.10 7.34 4.18
N GLY A 99 17.66 7.98 3.14
CA GLY A 99 16.99 8.99 2.31
C GLY A 99 16.43 8.46 0.98
N GLY A 100 16.24 7.15 0.84
CA GLY A 100 15.66 6.55 -0.36
C GLY A 100 14.14 6.70 -0.44
N ALA A 101 13.50 6.08 -1.44
CA ALA A 101 12.07 6.22 -1.69
C ALA A 101 11.19 5.92 -0.45
N ILE A 102 11.47 4.84 0.27
CA ILE A 102 10.75 4.47 1.50
C ILE A 102 11.00 5.47 2.64
N GLY A 103 12.24 5.95 2.80
CA GLY A 103 12.57 6.95 3.81
C GLY A 103 11.85 8.28 3.58
N LEU A 104 11.87 8.77 2.34
CA LEU A 104 11.14 9.98 1.95
C LEU A 104 9.62 9.80 2.11
N ALA A 105 9.08 8.65 1.73
CA ALA A 105 7.67 8.33 1.94
C ALA A 105 7.31 8.24 3.43
N ALA A 106 8.20 7.76 4.29
CA ALA A 106 8.01 7.77 5.74
C ALA A 106 8.01 9.19 6.30
N VAL A 107 8.89 10.08 5.82
CA VAL A 107 8.86 11.51 6.17
C VAL A 107 7.53 12.15 5.79
N LEU A 108 7.01 11.87 4.59
CA LEU A 108 5.70 12.36 4.16
C LEU A 108 4.58 11.81 5.06
N ALA A 109 4.59 10.51 5.35
CA ALA A 109 3.60 9.87 6.21
C ALA A 109 3.62 10.40 7.65
N LEU A 110 4.79 10.72 8.20
CA LEU A 110 4.95 11.29 9.55
C LEU A 110 4.46 12.73 9.65
N ARG A 111 4.36 13.46 8.53
CA ARG A 111 3.93 14.87 8.46
C ARG A 111 2.46 15.06 8.08
N ALA A 112 1.77 13.98 7.70
CA ALA A 112 0.41 14.01 7.19
C ALA A 112 -0.65 14.13 8.30
#